data_AF-A0A443Q8A0-F1
#
_entry.id   AF-A0A443Q8A0-F1
#
_cell.length_a   1.000
_cell.length_b   1.000
_cell.length_c   1.000
_cell.angle_alpha   90.00
_cell.angle_beta   90.00
_cell.angle_gamma   90.00
#
_symmetry.space_group_name_H-M   'P 1'
#
loop_
_entity.id
_entity.type
_entity.pdbx_description
1 polymer ?
#
loop_
_entity_poly.entity_id
_entity_poly.type
_entity_poly.pdbx_seq_one_letter_code
_entity_poly.pdbx_strand_id
1 'polypeptide(L)' 'MKCESDDEIVISGISGRFPESDNLEEFWENLINGRELYTADDRRWPV' A
#
# COMPACT_ATOMS: atom_id res chain seq x y z
N MET A 1 35.46 0.33 20.54
CA MET A 1 34.39 -0.48 19.92
C MET A 1 33.29 0.49 19.54
N LYS A 2 33.18 0.85 18.25
CA LYS A 2 32.05 1.64 17.74
C LYS A 2 31.03 0.64 17.20
N CYS A 3 29.78 0.73 17.64
CA CYS A 3 28.68 0.02 17.01
C CYS A 3 28.31 0.79 15.73
N GLU A 4 28.55 0.22 14.55
CA GLU A 4 28.15 0.76 13.25
C GLU A 4 26.64 0.57 13.03
N SER A 5 25.80 1.23 13.83
CA SER A 5 24.33 1.15 13.70
C SER A 5 23.64 2.51 13.74
N ASP A 6 24.38 3.62 13.86
CA ASP A 6 23.79 4.96 14.06
C ASP A 6 23.02 5.49 12.84
N ASP A 7 23.16 4.86 11.66
CA ASP A 7 22.48 5.24 10.41
C ASP A 7 21.50 4.18 9.88
N GLU A 8 21.21 3.12 10.64
CA GLU A 8 20.27 2.09 10.19
C GLU A 8 18.81 2.55 10.34
N ILE A 9 18.14 2.75 9.21
CA ILE A 9 16.70 3.00 9.18
C ILE A 9 15.95 1.70 8.90
N VAL A 10 15.04 1.35 9.80
CA VAL A 10 14.15 0.18 9.66
C VAL A 10 12.71 0.62 9.48
N ILE A 11 11.97 -0.12 8.66
CA ILE A 11 10.52 0.01 8.57
C ILE A 11 9.92 -0.95 9.59
N SER A 12 9.47 -0.42 10.73
CA SER A 12 8.89 -1.22 11.81
C SER A 12 7.42 -1.55 11.59
N GLY A 13 6.75 -0.88 10.66
CA GLY A 13 5.36 -1.15 10.31
C GLY A 13 4.90 -0.29 9.14
N ILE A 14 3.82 -0.74 8.50
CA ILE A 14 3.13 -0.03 7.43
C ILE A 14 1.62 -0.18 7.63
N SER A 15 0.88 0.87 7.31
CA SER A 15 -0.58 0.88 7.26
C SER A 15 -1.03 1.88 6.20
N GLY A 16 -2.22 1.67 5.64
CA GLY A 16 -2.75 2.54 4.61
C GLY A 16 -4.06 2.03 4.03
N ARG A 17 -4.75 2.91 3.31
CA ARG A 17 -5.91 2.59 2.48
C ARG A 17 -5.54 2.79 1.02
N PHE A 18 -5.83 1.79 0.20
CA PHE A 18 -5.44 1.75 -1.22
C PHE A 18 -6.69 1.68 -2.10
N PRO A 19 -6.60 1.99 -3.40
CA PRO A 19 -7.73 1.83 -4.31
C PRO A 19 -8.28 0.40 -4.25
N GLU A 20 -9.60 0.29 -4.09
CA GLU A 20 -10.30 -1.00 -3.97
C GLU A 20 -9.76 -1.90 -2.82
N SER A 21 -9.16 -1.33 -1.77
CA SER A 21 -8.64 -2.10 -0.62
C SER A 21 -8.68 -1.28 0.67
N ASP A 22 -9.42 -1.77 1.67
CA ASP A 22 -9.61 -1.07 2.94
C ASP A 22 -8.47 -1.30 3.93
N ASN A 23 -7.64 -2.32 3.70
CA ASN A 23 -6.49 -2.67 4.51
C ASN A 23 -5.38 -3.33 3.64
N LEU A 24 -4.24 -3.62 4.27
CA LEU A 24 -3.08 -4.21 3.59
C LEU A 24 -3.30 -5.65 3.15
N GLU A 25 -4.15 -6.40 3.83
CA GLU A 25 -4.44 -7.80 3.50
C GLU A 25 -5.21 -7.88 2.18
N GLU A 26 -6.28 -7.09 2.04
CA GLU A 26 -7.03 -6.95 0.79
C GLU A 26 -6.15 -6.43 -0.35
N PHE A 27 -5.28 -5.45 -0.06
CA PHE A 27 -4.36 -4.94 -1.05
C PHE A 27 -3.39 -6.03 -1.54
N TRP A 28 -2.85 -6.83 -0.62
CA TRP A 28 -1.97 -7.94 -0.96
C TRP A 28 -2.68 -9.01 -1.81
N GLU A 29 -3.91 -9.38 -1.44
CA GLU A 29 -4.73 -10.31 -2.21
C GLU A 29 -5.02 -9.80 -3.62
N ASN A 30 -5.32 -8.50 -3.77
CA ASN A 30 -5.57 -7.90 -5.06
C ASN A 30 -4.32 -7.92 -5.95
N LEU A 31 -3.14 -7.67 -5.38
CA LEU A 31 -1.87 -7.70 -6.09
C LEU A 31 -1.51 -9.12 -6.56
N ILE A 32 -1.57 -10.13 -5.69
CA ILE A 32 -1.17 -11.49 -6.03
C ILE A 32 -2.09 -12.12 -7.07
N ASN A 33 -3.37 -11.72 -7.09
CA ASN A 33 -4.34 -12.13 -8.09
C ASN A 33 -4.28 -11.29 -9.38
N GLY A 34 -3.38 -10.30 -9.47
CA GLY A 34 -3.22 -9.45 -10.66
C GLY A 34 -4.46 -8.62 -11.01
N ARG A 35 -5.25 -8.22 -10.01
CA ARG A 35 -6.48 -7.44 -10.23
C ARG A 35 -6.14 -6.00 -10.62
N GLU A 36 -6.92 -5.46 -11.55
CA GLU A 36 -6.85 -4.04 -11.90
C GLU A 36 -7.55 -3.21 -10.81
N LEU A 37 -6.82 -2.32 -10.16
CA LEU A 37 -7.33 -1.44 -9.09
C LEU A 37 -7.59 -0.01 -9.60
N TYR A 38 -7.45 0.19 -10.91
CA TYR A 38 -7.74 1.46 -11.57
C TYR A 38 -9.19 1.48 -12.05
N THR A 39 -9.83 2.64 -11.93
CA THR A 39 -11.23 2.83 -12.31
C THR A 39 -11.43 4.21 -12.93
N ALA A 40 -12.15 4.26 -14.05
CA ALA A 40 -12.48 5.49 -14.77
C ALA A 40 -13.95 5.89 -14.59
N ASP A 41 -14.48 5.74 -13.38
CA ASP A 41 -15.87 6.01 -13.07
C ASP A 41 -16.10 7.42 -12.52
N ASP A 42 -17.38 7.74 -12.33
CA ASP A 42 -17.85 9.06 -11.94
C ASP A 42 -17.80 9.30 -10.41
N ARG A 43 -17.05 8.47 -9.65
CA ARG A 43 -17.01 8.55 -8.18
C ARG A 43 -16.56 9.89 -7.63
N ARG A 44 -15.80 10.65 -8.43
CA ARG A 44 -15.37 12.01 -8.08
C ARG A 44 -16.24 13.07 -8.76
N TRP A 45 -16.50 12.93 -10.06
CA TRP A 45 -17.25 13.87 -10.88
C TRP A 45 -17.99 13.15 -12.00
N PRO A 46 -19.20 13.58 -12.40
CA PRO A 46 -19.89 13.03 -13.56
C PRO A 46 -19.11 13.34 -14.84
N VAL A 47 -18.97 12.34 -15.72
CA VAL A 47 -18.34 12.47 -17.04
C VAL A 47 -19.30 13.00 -18.11
#